data_AF-A0A520XZQ9-F1
#
_entry.id   AF-A0A520XZQ9-F1
#
_cell.length_a   1.000
_cell.length_b   1.000
_cell.length_c   1.000
_cell.angle_alpha   90.00
_cell.angle_beta   90.00
_cell.angle_gamma   90.00
#
_symmetry.space_group_name_H-M   'P 1'
#
loop_
_entity.id
_entity.type
_entity.pdbx_description
1 polymer ?
#
loop_
_entity_poly.entity_id
_entity_poly.type
_entity_poly.pdbx_seq_one_letter_code
_entity_poly.pdbx_strand_id
1 'polypeptide(L)'
;MGARPAHRGRRRMRPLDPAGTARSGQPAPHRLPRRPVRDLVGTIVTAPALPRLRSRPVAREDRRALMVVWIGTAVFAAVHAALIVGRFHRFGVYTFDFGIFDQGLWLLSRFDDPFVTLRGLNLFADHSSYIMVLLTPLYWIWADPRVLLVVTVVALAASGPLLFAIGRRIGLRPTLAAAISVAFLVHPAMRWATWDNFHPELLVPPLMLGALLLILNERPWWAFGLVA
;
A
#
# COMPACT_ATOMS: atom_id res chain seq x y z
N MET A 1 74.33 -15.07 30.87
CA MET A 1 73.36 -14.03 30.48
C MET A 1 71.98 -14.48 30.96
N GLY A 2 71.40 -14.07 32.07
CA GLY A 2 71.63 -12.90 32.90
C GLY A 2 70.36 -12.04 32.94
N ALA A 3 69.60 -12.17 34.04
CA ALA A 3 68.59 -11.24 34.57
C ALA A 3 67.24 -11.11 33.83
N ARG A 4 66.09 -10.90 34.46
CA ARG A 4 65.48 -11.02 35.82
C ARG A 4 64.02 -10.55 35.60
N PRO A 5 63.01 -11.06 36.31
CA PRO A 5 61.62 -10.61 36.13
C PRO A 5 61.42 -9.21 36.71
N ALA A 6 60.76 -8.32 35.97
CA ALA A 6 60.52 -6.95 36.40
C ALA A 6 59.47 -6.89 37.53
N HIS A 7 59.88 -6.29 38.65
CA HIS A 7 59.09 -6.07 39.85
C HIS A 7 57.82 -5.23 39.59
N ARG A 8 56.68 -5.74 40.06
CA ARG A 8 55.45 -4.97 40.29
C ARG A 8 55.69 -3.88 41.35
N GLY A 9 55.84 -2.64 40.90
CA GLY A 9 55.70 -1.46 41.75
C GLY A 9 54.23 -1.13 41.96
N ARG A 10 53.68 -1.45 43.14
CA ARG A 10 52.36 -1.02 43.60
C ARG A 10 52.35 0.51 43.72
N ARG A 11 51.87 1.23 42.69
CA ARG A 11 51.44 2.62 42.86
C ARG A 11 50.13 2.62 43.65
N ARG A 12 50.20 3.05 44.90
CA ARG A 12 49.04 3.34 45.75
C ARG A 12 48.16 4.35 45.01
N MET A 13 46.96 3.94 44.59
CA MET A 13 45.95 4.88 44.13
C MET A 13 45.57 5.79 45.29
N ARG A 14 45.70 7.09 45.05
CA ARG A 14 45.19 8.15 45.93
C ARG A 14 43.66 8.04 45.97
N PRO A 15 43.01 8.08 47.14
CA PRO A 15 41.55 8.07 47.19
C PRO A 15 41.00 9.26 46.40
N LEU A 16 40.06 8.99 45.49
CA LEU A 16 39.30 10.03 44.80
C LEU A 16 38.33 10.65 45.81
N ASP A 17 38.47 11.96 46.05
CA ASP A 17 37.52 12.76 46.82
C ASP A 17 36.11 12.64 46.21
N PRO A 18 35.06 12.32 47.00
CA PRO A 18 33.70 12.11 46.49
C PRO A 18 32.91 13.42 46.32
N ALA A 19 33.58 14.55 46.08
CA ALA A 19 32.94 15.86 46.04
C ALA A 19 33.41 16.67 44.82
N GLY A 20 32.98 16.24 43.63
CA GLY A 20 33.24 16.92 42.37
C GLY A 20 32.12 16.66 41.37
N THR A 21 30.87 16.93 41.76
CA THR A 21 29.71 16.85 40.86
C THR A 21 29.78 17.99 39.84
N ALA A 22 30.51 17.75 38.74
CA ALA A 22 30.34 18.49 37.51
C ALA A 22 28.90 18.29 37.03
N ARG A 23 28.05 19.29 37.28
CA ARG A 23 26.70 19.38 36.72
C ARG A 23 26.83 19.51 35.21
N SER A 24 26.82 18.38 34.50
CA SER A 24 26.49 18.35 33.09
C SER A 24 25.03 18.78 32.98
N GLY A 25 24.81 19.99 32.47
CA GLY A 25 23.47 20.47 32.15
C GLY A 25 22.91 19.63 31.01
N GLN A 26 22.19 18.55 31.34
CA GLN A 26 21.28 17.94 30.39
C GLN A 26 20.24 19.00 29.98
N PRO A 27 20.09 19.33 28.69
CA PRO A 27 18.98 20.16 28.26
C PRO A 27 17.69 19.45 28.63
N ALA A 28 16.79 20.14 29.33
CA ALA A 28 15.50 19.61 29.71
C ALA A 28 14.77 19.06 28.47
N PRO A 29 14.12 17.89 28.55
CA PRO A 29 13.40 17.35 27.41
C PRO A 29 12.36 18.36 26.94
N HIS A 30 12.44 18.73 25.67
CA HIS A 30 11.51 19.66 25.04
C HIS A 30 10.11 19.04 25.09
N ARG A 31 9.31 19.44 26.09
CA ARG A 31 7.92 18.99 26.20
C ARG A 31 7.15 19.60 25.04
N LEU A 32 6.89 18.80 24.00
CA LEU A 32 5.91 19.16 22.99
C LEU A 32 4.58 19.46 23.70
N PRO A 33 3.89 20.56 23.36
CA PRO A 33 2.61 20.88 23.96
C PRO A 33 1.65 19.71 23.69
N ARG A 34 1.29 18.98 24.75
CA ARG A 34 0.25 17.95 24.71
C ARG A 34 -1.08 18.65 24.55
N ARG A 35 -1.51 18.88 23.31
CA ARG A 35 -2.92 19.25 23.06
C ARG A 35 -3.78 18.09 23.55
N PRO A 36 -4.81 18.34 24.39
CA PRO A 36 -5.69 17.27 24.83
C PRO A 36 -6.36 16.62 23.62
N VAL A 37 -6.44 15.29 23.60
CA VAL A 37 -7.00 14.50 22.48
C VAL A 37 -8.39 14.99 22.05
N ARG A 38 -9.15 15.57 22.98
CA ARG A 38 -10.45 16.22 22.73
C ARG A 38 -10.39 17.34 21.68
N ASP A 39 -9.31 18.12 21.62
CA ASP A 39 -9.16 19.21 20.65
C ASP A 39 -8.89 18.67 19.24
N LEU A 40 -8.21 17.52 19.15
CA LEU A 40 -7.94 16.85 17.88
C LEU A 40 -9.24 16.27 17.30
N VAL A 41 -10.08 15.65 18.15
CA VAL A 41 -11.39 15.15 17.78
C VAL A 41 -12.32 16.30 17.35
N GLY A 42 -12.31 17.42 18.08
CA GLY A 42 -13.08 18.61 17.70
C GLY A 42 -12.69 19.14 16.32
N THR A 43 -11.39 19.16 16.01
CA THR A 43 -10.87 19.63 14.70
C THR A 43 -11.27 18.71 13.54
N ILE A 44 -11.35 17.39 13.75
CA ILE A 44 -11.81 16.44 12.73
C ILE A 44 -13.32 16.58 12.49
N VAL A 45 -14.10 16.85 13.56
CA VAL A 45 -15.56 17.00 13.48
C VAL A 45 -15.98 18.33 12.85
N THR A 46 -15.18 19.39 13.00
CA THR A 46 -15.45 20.72 12.43
C THR A 46 -14.73 20.98 11.10
N ALA A 47 -14.29 19.94 10.38
CA ALA A 47 -13.76 20.14 9.04
C ALA A 47 -14.86 20.82 8.18
N PRO A 48 -14.59 21.98 7.58
CA PRO A 48 -15.57 22.65 6.75
C PRO A 48 -16.01 21.68 5.65
N ALA A 49 -17.32 21.50 5.49
CA ALA A 49 -17.88 20.69 4.42
C ALA A 49 -17.21 21.13 3.11
N LEU A 50 -16.54 20.20 2.43
CA LEU A 50 -15.90 20.49 1.15
C LEU A 50 -16.94 21.15 0.25
N PRO A 51 -16.61 22.25 -0.45
CA PRO A 51 -17.56 22.94 -1.30
C PRO A 51 -18.25 21.92 -2.20
N ARG A 52 -19.59 21.96 -2.28
CA ARG A 52 -20.34 21.05 -3.16
C ARG A 52 -19.89 21.29 -4.60
N LEU A 53 -18.97 20.47 -5.09
CA LEU A 53 -18.47 20.54 -6.45
C LEU A 53 -19.62 20.08 -7.35
N ARG A 54 -20.29 21.03 -8.00
CA ARG A 54 -21.45 20.74 -8.86
C ARG A 54 -21.03 19.81 -10.00
N SER A 55 -21.88 18.82 -10.31
CA SER A 55 -21.75 17.99 -11.50
C SER A 55 -21.83 18.89 -12.74
N ARG A 56 -20.72 18.96 -13.50
CA ARG A 56 -20.68 19.66 -14.80
C ARG A 56 -20.99 18.66 -15.93
N PRO A 57 -21.74 19.05 -16.96
CA PRO A 57 -21.90 18.22 -18.16
C PRO A 57 -20.55 17.95 -18.83
N VAL A 58 -20.35 16.74 -19.34
CA VAL A 58 -19.09 16.26 -19.95
C VAL A 58 -18.85 16.99 -21.26
N ALA A 59 -17.84 17.86 -21.31
CA ALA A 59 -17.45 18.57 -22.53
C ALA A 59 -16.70 17.66 -23.52
N ARG A 60 -16.57 18.06 -24.79
CA ARG A 60 -15.82 17.29 -25.82
C ARG A 60 -14.36 17.03 -25.41
N GLU A 61 -13.74 17.99 -24.71
CA GLU A 61 -12.39 17.84 -24.14
C GLU A 61 -12.34 16.76 -23.06
N ASP A 62 -13.39 16.63 -22.24
CA ASP A 62 -13.50 15.55 -21.26
C ASP A 62 -13.54 14.19 -21.95
N ARG A 63 -14.23 14.06 -23.09
CA ARG A 63 -14.30 12.79 -23.84
C ARG A 63 -12.94 12.37 -24.38
N ARG A 64 -12.16 13.30 -24.95
CA ARG A 64 -10.80 13.01 -25.45
C ARG A 64 -9.87 12.61 -24.31
N ALA A 65 -9.88 13.37 -23.21
CA ALA A 65 -9.08 13.08 -22.04
C ALA A 65 -9.44 11.72 -21.43
N LEU A 66 -10.73 11.42 -21.34
CA LEU A 66 -11.24 10.13 -20.87
C LEU A 66 -10.81 8.98 -21.79
N MET A 67 -10.87 9.14 -23.11
CA MET A 67 -10.35 8.15 -24.07
C MET A 67 -8.87 7.89 -23.85
N VAL A 68 -8.05 8.94 -23.68
CA VAL A 68 -6.61 8.79 -23.40
C VAL A 68 -6.39 7.97 -22.14
N VAL A 69 -7.14 8.24 -21.07
CA VAL A 69 -7.03 7.50 -19.81
C VAL A 69 -7.44 6.04 -19.98
N TRP A 70 -8.58 5.75 -20.62
CA TRP A 70 -9.01 4.37 -20.83
C TRP A 70 -8.09 3.59 -21.77
N ILE A 71 -7.59 4.22 -22.84
CA ILE A 71 -6.60 3.61 -23.73
C ILE A 71 -5.32 3.32 -22.93
N GLY A 72 -4.81 4.30 -22.16
CA GLY A 72 -3.63 4.10 -21.31
C GLY A 72 -3.82 2.98 -20.28
N THR A 73 -5.01 2.90 -19.68
CA THR A 73 -5.39 1.84 -18.73
C THR A 73 -5.41 0.47 -19.40
N ALA A 74 -6.03 0.36 -20.58
CA ALA A 74 -6.09 -0.89 -21.34
C ALA A 74 -4.71 -1.33 -21.83
N VAL A 75 -3.88 -0.39 -22.31
CA VAL A 75 -2.50 -0.67 -22.73
C VAL A 75 -1.66 -1.13 -21.54
N PHE A 76 -1.73 -0.43 -20.40
CA PHE A 76 -1.04 -0.85 -19.18
C PHE A 76 -1.46 -2.26 -18.77
N ALA A 77 -2.77 -2.51 -18.67
CA ALA A 77 -3.28 -3.82 -18.27
C ALA A 77 -2.84 -4.93 -19.23
N ALA A 78 -2.97 -4.73 -20.54
CA ALA A 78 -2.61 -5.73 -21.54
C ALA A 78 -1.10 -6.03 -21.55
N VAL A 79 -0.26 -4.99 -21.55
CA VAL A 79 1.20 -5.14 -21.57
C VAL A 79 1.68 -5.81 -20.29
N HIS A 80 1.26 -5.33 -19.12
CA HIS A 80 1.74 -5.87 -17.86
C HIS A 80 1.21 -7.28 -17.59
N ALA A 81 -0.04 -7.58 -17.96
CA ALA A 81 -0.58 -8.94 -17.89
C ALA A 81 0.19 -9.90 -18.78
N ALA A 82 0.46 -9.52 -20.04
CA ALA A 82 1.26 -10.35 -20.95
C ALA A 82 2.68 -10.59 -20.43
N LEU A 83 3.31 -9.57 -19.83
CA LEU A 83 4.65 -9.69 -19.27
C LEU A 83 4.69 -10.61 -18.04
N ILE A 84 3.79 -10.43 -17.06
CA ILE A 84 3.79 -11.23 -15.83
C ILE A 84 3.36 -12.68 -16.09
N VAL A 85 2.38 -12.90 -16.98
CA VAL A 85 1.98 -14.25 -17.42
C VAL A 85 3.09 -14.92 -18.24
N GLY A 86 3.75 -14.18 -19.13
CA GLY A 86 4.90 -14.68 -19.87
C GLY A 86 6.08 -15.04 -18.96
N ARG A 87 6.27 -14.31 -17.86
CA ARG A 87 7.25 -14.63 -16.82
C ARG A 87 6.86 -15.88 -16.03
N PHE A 88 5.59 -16.04 -15.68
CA PHE A 88 5.05 -17.24 -15.04
C PHE A 88 5.32 -18.48 -15.89
N HIS A 89 5.03 -18.43 -17.20
CA HIS A 89 5.29 -19.54 -18.12
C HIS A 89 6.77 -19.90 -18.30
N ARG A 90 7.69 -18.99 -17.95
CA ARG A 90 9.13 -19.22 -17.96
C ARG A 90 9.67 -19.59 -16.58
N PHE A 91 8.80 -19.91 -15.62
CA PHE A 91 9.14 -20.22 -14.23
C PHE A 91 9.93 -19.10 -13.54
N GLY A 92 9.73 -17.84 -13.97
CA GLY A 92 10.46 -16.69 -13.45
C GLY A 92 9.79 -15.98 -12.27
N VAL A 93 8.64 -16.47 -11.81
CA VAL A 93 7.85 -15.89 -10.71
C VAL A 93 8.32 -16.49 -9.38
N TYR A 94 8.62 -15.63 -8.41
CA TYR A 94 8.99 -16.06 -7.06
C TYR A 94 7.74 -16.56 -6.32
N THR A 95 7.81 -17.75 -5.77
CA THR A 95 6.62 -18.48 -5.31
C THR A 95 6.33 -18.38 -3.82
N PHE A 96 7.19 -17.74 -3.01
CA PHE A 96 6.99 -17.74 -1.56
C PHE A 96 5.69 -17.03 -1.16
N ASP A 97 5.59 -15.71 -1.31
CA ASP A 97 4.36 -14.98 -0.97
C ASP A 97 3.21 -15.34 -1.91
N PHE A 98 3.51 -15.44 -3.21
CA PHE A 98 2.52 -15.75 -4.24
C PHE A 98 1.84 -17.11 -3.99
N GLY A 99 2.61 -18.14 -3.60
CA GLY A 99 2.10 -19.48 -3.33
C GLY A 99 1.28 -19.57 -2.05
N ILE A 100 1.55 -18.70 -1.06
CA ILE A 100 0.73 -18.60 0.15
C ILE A 100 -0.70 -18.21 -0.21
N PHE A 101 -0.84 -17.15 -1.01
CA PHE A 101 -2.15 -16.64 -1.41
C PHE A 101 -2.86 -17.53 -2.43
N ASP A 102 -2.12 -18.16 -3.35
CA ASP A 102 -2.69 -19.13 -4.30
C ASP A 102 -3.28 -20.35 -3.59
N GLN A 103 -2.50 -21.01 -2.73
CA GLN A 103 -2.98 -22.15 -1.95
C GLN A 103 -4.14 -21.76 -1.04
N GLY A 104 -4.01 -20.63 -0.33
CA GLY A 104 -5.07 -20.13 0.55
C GLY A 104 -6.38 -19.86 -0.19
N LEU A 105 -6.31 -19.20 -1.36
CA LEU A 105 -7.49 -18.92 -2.17
C LEU A 105 -8.14 -20.19 -2.73
N TRP A 106 -7.31 -21.15 -3.15
CA TRP A 106 -7.78 -22.46 -3.59
C TRP A 106 -8.55 -23.15 -2.47
N LEU A 107 -8.00 -23.26 -1.25
CA LEU A 107 -8.69 -23.87 -0.11
C LEU A 107 -10.01 -23.16 0.23
N LEU A 108 -10.00 -21.83 0.31
CA LEU A 108 -11.22 -21.04 0.54
C LEU A 108 -12.30 -21.35 -0.51
N SER A 109 -11.91 -21.49 -1.77
CA SER A 109 -12.85 -21.76 -2.87
C SER A 109 -13.47 -23.15 -2.82
N ARG A 110 -12.92 -24.08 -2.03
CA ARG A 110 -13.46 -25.41 -1.77
C ARG A 110 -14.17 -25.51 -0.42
N PHE A 111 -14.28 -24.38 0.31
CA PHE A 111 -14.81 -24.32 1.67
C PHE A 111 -14.00 -25.17 2.67
N ASP A 112 -12.71 -25.37 2.39
CA ASP A 112 -11.78 -26.08 3.28
C ASP A 112 -11.09 -25.12 4.27
N ASP A 113 -10.51 -25.67 5.34
CA ASP A 113 -9.65 -24.92 6.25
C ASP A 113 -8.45 -24.34 5.47
N PRO A 114 -8.26 -23.01 5.43
CA PRO A 114 -7.21 -22.40 4.62
C PRO A 114 -5.84 -22.48 5.31
N PHE A 115 -5.44 -23.67 5.76
CA PHE A 115 -4.11 -23.95 6.28
C PHE A 115 -3.09 -24.03 5.13
N VAL A 116 -2.22 -23.03 5.05
CA VAL A 116 -1.23 -22.88 3.98
C VAL A 116 0.04 -23.63 4.37
N THR A 117 0.33 -24.74 3.67
CA THR A 117 1.47 -25.61 3.99
C THR A 117 2.82 -24.93 3.75
N LEU A 118 2.91 -24.03 2.77
CA LEU A 118 4.15 -23.30 2.49
C LEU A 118 4.54 -22.36 3.65
N ARG A 119 3.56 -21.84 4.37
CA ARG A 119 3.74 -20.96 5.53
C ARG A 119 3.70 -21.69 6.86
N GLY A 120 2.97 -22.81 6.94
CA GLY A 120 2.70 -23.54 8.18
C GLY A 120 1.67 -22.85 9.09
N LEU A 121 0.82 -21.99 8.53
CA LEU A 121 -0.18 -21.20 9.26
C LEU A 121 -1.50 -21.19 8.49
N ASN A 122 -2.60 -20.92 9.19
CA ASN A 122 -3.85 -20.54 8.55
C ASN A 122 -3.68 -19.20 7.81
N LEU A 123 -4.27 -19.06 6.63
CA LEU A 123 -4.18 -17.87 5.77
C LEU A 123 -4.47 -16.57 6.53
N PHE A 124 -5.48 -16.56 7.39
CA PHE A 124 -5.89 -15.37 8.15
C PHE A 124 -5.04 -15.13 9.40
N ALA A 125 -4.26 -16.12 9.84
CA ALA A 125 -3.36 -16.00 10.98
C ALA A 125 -2.02 -15.37 10.61
N ASP A 126 -1.61 -15.44 9.33
CA ASP A 126 -0.36 -14.85 8.85
C ASP A 126 -0.53 -13.37 8.48
N HIS A 127 -1.47 -13.09 7.58
CA HIS A 127 -1.85 -11.75 7.16
C HIS A 127 -3.38 -11.62 7.28
N SER A 128 -3.90 -10.50 7.78
CA SER A 128 -5.35 -10.21 7.86
C SER A 128 -5.96 -9.98 6.47
N SER A 129 -5.85 -10.99 5.60
CA SER A 129 -6.11 -10.97 4.17
C SER A 129 -7.57 -11.27 3.86
N TYR A 130 -8.50 -10.63 4.57
CA TYR A 130 -9.93 -10.88 4.42
C TYR A 130 -10.45 -10.63 2.99
N ILE A 131 -9.75 -9.77 2.24
CA ILE A 131 -10.04 -9.51 0.82
C ILE A 131 -9.96 -10.78 -0.04
N MET A 132 -9.22 -11.81 0.39
CA MET A 132 -9.14 -13.10 -0.30
C MET A 132 -10.50 -13.78 -0.39
N VAL A 133 -11.39 -13.57 0.59
CA VAL A 133 -12.76 -14.09 0.53
C VAL A 133 -13.52 -13.52 -0.67
N LEU A 134 -13.32 -12.22 -0.98
CA LEU A 134 -13.96 -11.60 -2.15
C LEU A 134 -13.36 -12.07 -3.49
N LEU A 135 -12.11 -12.51 -3.51
CA LEU A 135 -11.47 -13.09 -4.69
C LEU A 135 -11.81 -14.56 -4.91
N THR A 136 -12.37 -15.23 -3.89
CA THR A 136 -12.66 -16.67 -3.90
C THR A 136 -13.51 -17.12 -5.10
N PRO A 137 -14.57 -16.38 -5.52
CA PRO A 137 -15.36 -16.76 -6.68
C PRO A 137 -14.57 -16.87 -7.98
N LEU A 138 -13.42 -16.20 -8.11
CA LEU A 138 -12.58 -16.30 -9.30
C LEU A 138 -12.03 -17.72 -9.49
N TYR A 139 -11.77 -18.44 -8.39
CA TYR A 139 -11.26 -19.82 -8.40
C TYR A 139 -12.36 -20.87 -8.60
N TRP A 140 -13.64 -20.46 -8.62
CA TRP A 140 -14.73 -21.30 -9.12
C TRP A 140 -14.80 -21.28 -10.64
N ILE A 141 -14.45 -20.15 -11.26
CA ILE A 141 -14.38 -20.01 -12.72
C ILE A 141 -13.10 -20.65 -13.24
N TRP A 142 -11.97 -20.31 -12.63
CA TRP A 142 -10.67 -20.80 -13.05
C TRP A 142 -9.68 -20.86 -11.89
N ALA A 143 -9.41 -22.06 -11.40
CA ALA A 143 -8.45 -22.31 -10.33
C ALA A 143 -7.02 -22.38 -10.90
N ASP A 144 -6.46 -21.22 -11.24
CA ASP A 144 -5.11 -21.08 -11.78
C ASP A 144 -4.39 -19.88 -11.14
N PRO A 145 -3.12 -20.03 -10.70
CA PRO A 145 -2.38 -18.95 -10.06
C PRO A 145 -2.27 -17.68 -10.91
N ARG A 146 -2.31 -17.80 -12.24
CA ARG A 146 -2.27 -16.66 -13.16
C ARG A 146 -3.45 -15.70 -12.95
N VAL A 147 -4.58 -16.17 -12.42
CA VAL A 147 -5.72 -15.33 -12.06
C VAL A 147 -5.28 -14.22 -11.11
N LEU A 148 -4.55 -14.57 -10.05
CA LEU A 148 -4.05 -13.61 -9.07
C LEU A 148 -3.09 -12.59 -9.70
N LEU A 149 -2.22 -13.03 -10.62
CA LEU A 149 -1.32 -12.12 -11.35
C LEU A 149 -2.10 -11.12 -12.21
N VAL A 150 -3.15 -11.57 -12.90
CA VAL A 150 -4.02 -10.69 -13.70
C VAL A 150 -4.82 -9.75 -12.80
N VAL A 151 -5.31 -10.23 -11.65
CA VAL A 151 -6.01 -9.40 -10.66
C VAL A 151 -5.12 -8.25 -10.18
N THR A 152 -3.86 -8.50 -9.82
CA THR A 152 -2.89 -7.44 -9.47
C THR A 152 -2.83 -6.37 -10.56
N VAL A 153 -2.63 -6.79 -11.81
CA VAL A 153 -2.46 -5.86 -12.93
C VAL A 153 -3.73 -5.04 -13.18
N VAL A 154 -4.90 -5.68 -13.17
CA VAL A 154 -6.18 -5.02 -13.41
C VAL A 154 -6.51 -4.05 -12.27
N ALA A 155 -6.25 -4.43 -11.02
CA ALA A 155 -6.45 -3.57 -9.86
C ALA A 155 -5.58 -2.31 -9.93
N LEU A 156 -4.28 -2.46 -10.21
CA LEU A 156 -3.38 -1.32 -10.38
C LEU A 156 -3.81 -0.44 -11.56
N ALA A 157 -4.22 -1.03 -12.69
CA ALA A 157 -4.72 -0.31 -13.86
C ALA A 157 -5.97 0.54 -13.51
N ALA A 158 -6.88 0.02 -12.70
CA ALA A 158 -8.11 0.71 -12.28
C ALA A 158 -7.84 2.03 -11.53
N SER A 159 -6.64 2.21 -10.97
CA SER A 159 -6.22 3.47 -10.34
C SER A 159 -6.20 4.65 -11.33
N GLY A 160 -5.92 4.40 -12.62
CA GLY A 160 -5.87 5.45 -13.64
C GLY A 160 -7.21 6.17 -13.85
N PRO A 161 -8.30 5.47 -14.19
CA PRO A 161 -9.63 6.06 -14.29
C PRO A 161 -10.12 6.70 -12.99
N LEU A 162 -9.78 6.11 -11.83
CA LEU A 162 -10.13 6.68 -10.52
C LEU A 162 -9.42 8.02 -10.27
N LEU A 163 -8.12 8.11 -10.55
CA LEU A 163 -7.38 9.38 -10.47
C LEU A 163 -7.93 10.43 -11.42
N PHE A 164 -8.33 10.03 -12.63
CA PHE A 164 -8.98 10.95 -13.55
C PHE A 164 -10.29 11.47 -12.97
N ALA A 165 -11.14 10.58 -12.45
CA ALA A 165 -12.41 10.95 -11.83
C ALA A 165 -12.21 11.88 -10.63
N ILE A 166 -11.24 11.59 -9.74
CA ILE A 166 -10.87 12.47 -8.61
C ILE A 166 -10.41 13.84 -9.12
N GLY A 167 -9.50 13.86 -10.10
CA GLY A 167 -8.98 15.08 -10.71
C GLY A 167 -10.08 15.95 -11.32
N ARG A 168 -11.05 15.32 -12.01
CA ARG A 168 -12.23 16.03 -12.51
C ARG A 168 -13.12 16.53 -11.38
N ARG A 169 -13.28 15.73 -10.32
CA ARG A 169 -14.10 16.08 -9.16
C ARG A 169 -13.57 17.31 -8.44
N ILE A 170 -12.26 17.40 -8.21
CA ILE A 170 -11.60 18.55 -7.55
C ILE A 170 -11.39 19.77 -8.47
N GLY A 171 -11.86 19.71 -9.72
CA GLY A 171 -11.89 20.86 -10.63
C GLY A 171 -10.65 21.05 -11.50
N LEU A 172 -9.76 20.06 -11.64
CA LEU A 172 -8.61 20.15 -12.56
C LEU A 172 -9.08 20.31 -14.01
N ARG A 173 -8.21 20.78 -14.92
CA ARG A 173 -8.52 20.72 -16.36
C ARG A 173 -8.51 19.26 -16.84
N PRO A 174 -9.31 18.88 -17.86
CA PRO A 174 -9.38 17.49 -18.32
C PRO A 174 -8.02 16.94 -18.77
N THR A 175 -7.23 17.77 -19.46
CA THR A 175 -5.88 17.44 -19.91
C THR A 175 -4.92 17.18 -18.75
N LEU A 176 -4.97 18.01 -17.70
CA LEU A 176 -4.13 17.85 -16.51
C LEU A 176 -4.53 16.60 -15.71
N ALA A 177 -5.83 16.36 -15.53
CA ALA A 177 -6.32 15.14 -14.87
C ALA A 177 -5.88 13.88 -15.63
N ALA A 178 -5.97 13.89 -16.97
CA ALA A 178 -5.49 12.79 -17.80
C ALA A 178 -3.97 12.63 -17.71
N ALA A 179 -3.21 13.73 -17.74
CA ALA A 179 -1.75 13.69 -17.62
C ALA A 179 -1.32 13.07 -16.29
N ILE A 180 -1.94 13.44 -15.16
CA ILE A 180 -1.66 12.84 -13.84
C ILE A 180 -2.00 11.35 -13.83
N SER A 181 -3.14 10.98 -14.41
CA SER A 181 -3.59 9.58 -14.45
C SER A 181 -2.66 8.70 -15.29
N VAL A 182 -2.24 9.19 -16.45
CA VAL A 182 -1.26 8.49 -17.31
C VAL A 182 0.12 8.46 -16.64
N ALA A 183 0.56 9.57 -16.03
CA ALA A 183 1.82 9.64 -15.30
C ALA A 183 1.87 8.63 -14.16
N PHE A 184 0.76 8.43 -13.44
CA PHE A 184 0.64 7.38 -12.43
C PHE A 184 0.83 5.99 -13.04
N LEU A 185 0.11 5.66 -14.12
CA LEU A 185 0.19 4.34 -14.78
C LEU A 185 1.60 4.02 -15.29
N VAL A 186 2.30 4.99 -15.87
CA VAL A 186 3.66 4.79 -16.39
C VAL A 186 4.75 4.95 -15.34
N HIS A 187 4.39 5.27 -14.10
CA HIS A 187 5.35 5.48 -13.03
C HIS A 187 6.17 4.20 -12.76
N PRO A 188 7.49 4.27 -12.57
CA PRO A 188 8.32 3.08 -12.33
C PRO A 188 7.84 2.21 -11.16
N ALA A 189 7.28 2.82 -10.12
CA ALA A 189 6.69 2.10 -8.99
C ALA A 189 5.51 1.21 -9.40
N MET A 190 4.67 1.63 -10.36
CA MET A 190 3.55 0.80 -10.85
C MET A 190 4.07 -0.40 -11.63
N ARG A 191 5.11 -0.19 -12.45
CA ARG A 191 5.80 -1.31 -13.11
C ARG A 191 6.38 -2.29 -12.10
N TRP A 192 7.05 -1.80 -11.06
CA TRP A 192 7.59 -2.67 -10.01
C TRP A 192 6.49 -3.43 -9.28
N ALA A 193 5.41 -2.77 -8.90
CA ALA A 193 4.26 -3.39 -8.24
C ALA A 193 3.64 -4.52 -9.08
N THR A 194 3.51 -4.36 -10.40
CA THR A 194 3.06 -5.46 -11.28
C THR A 194 4.06 -6.61 -11.39
N TRP A 195 5.34 -6.36 -11.08
CA TRP A 195 6.42 -7.34 -11.17
C TRP A 195 6.63 -8.12 -9.86
N ASP A 196 6.04 -7.65 -8.77
CA ASP A 196 6.18 -8.22 -7.43
C ASP A 196 5.23 -9.40 -7.18
N ASN A 197 4.55 -9.88 -8.23
CA ASN A 197 3.54 -10.94 -8.19
C ASN A 197 2.27 -10.50 -7.42
N PHE A 198 1.54 -11.44 -6.83
CA PHE A 198 0.32 -11.11 -6.10
C PHE A 198 0.56 -11.01 -4.60
N HIS A 199 0.12 -9.89 -4.05
CA HIS A 199 -0.09 -9.63 -2.64
C HIS A 199 -1.40 -8.85 -2.48
N PRO A 200 -2.24 -9.15 -1.48
CA PRO A 200 -3.50 -8.44 -1.21
C PRO A 200 -3.34 -6.91 -1.13
N GLU A 201 -2.20 -6.43 -0.64
CA GLU A 201 -1.85 -5.02 -0.48
C GLU A 201 -1.84 -4.25 -1.80
N LEU A 202 -1.64 -4.94 -2.94
CA LEU A 202 -1.67 -4.32 -4.27
C LEU A 202 -3.08 -3.92 -4.71
N LEU A 203 -4.11 -4.34 -3.97
CA LEU A 203 -5.48 -3.84 -4.14
C LEU A 203 -5.71 -2.51 -3.41
N VAL A 204 -4.84 -2.12 -2.49
CA VAL A 204 -4.99 -0.87 -1.71
C VAL A 204 -5.04 0.38 -2.60
N PRO A 205 -4.18 0.57 -3.63
CA PRO A 205 -4.22 1.77 -4.47
C PRO A 205 -5.61 2.06 -5.07
N PRO A 206 -6.25 1.15 -5.83
CA PRO A 206 -7.58 1.43 -6.37
C PRO A 206 -8.66 1.51 -5.27
N LEU A 207 -8.58 0.73 -4.19
CA LEU A 207 -9.57 0.79 -3.10
C LEU A 207 -9.53 2.13 -2.38
N MET A 208 -8.34 2.64 -2.06
CA MET A 208 -8.16 3.93 -1.40
C MET A 208 -8.59 5.09 -2.29
N LEU A 209 -8.25 5.04 -3.59
CA LEU A 209 -8.71 6.04 -4.56
C LEU A 209 -10.23 5.98 -4.75
N GLY A 210 -10.82 4.79 -4.80
CA GLY A 210 -12.27 4.59 -4.85
C GLY A 210 -12.96 5.17 -3.62
N ALA A 211 -12.41 4.93 -2.43
CA ALA A 211 -12.93 5.46 -1.17
C ALA A 211 -12.86 6.99 -1.13
N LEU A 212 -11.73 7.57 -1.55
CA LEU A 212 -11.59 9.01 -1.69
C LEU A 212 -12.62 9.59 -2.67
N LEU A 213 -12.81 8.94 -3.83
CA LEU A 213 -13.82 9.36 -4.80
C LEU A 213 -15.24 9.30 -4.23
N LEU A 214 -15.57 8.27 -3.45
CA LEU A 214 -16.86 8.16 -2.75
C LEU A 214 -17.06 9.26 -1.70
N ILE A 215 -16.02 9.59 -0.93
CA ILE A 215 -16.04 10.71 0.02
C ILE A 215 -16.29 12.04 -0.71
N LEU A 216 -15.59 12.29 -1.82
CA LEU A 216 -15.78 13.49 -2.65
C LEU A 216 -17.16 13.55 -3.33
N ASN A 217 -17.86 12.41 -3.40
CA ASN A 217 -19.23 12.29 -3.90
C ASN A 217 -20.28 12.27 -2.77
N GLU A 218 -19.91 12.66 -1.55
CA GLU A 218 -20.79 12.70 -0.37
C GLU A 218 -21.38 11.32 -0.01
N ARG A 219 -20.62 10.24 -0.24
CA ARG A 219 -20.99 8.85 0.06
C ARG A 219 -20.01 8.18 1.06
N PRO A 220 -19.80 8.75 2.26
CA PRO A 220 -18.77 8.27 3.20
C PRO A 220 -19.02 6.84 3.72
N TRP A 221 -20.29 6.43 3.88
CA TRP A 221 -20.62 5.07 4.35
C TRP A 221 -20.19 3.98 3.36
N TRP A 222 -20.30 4.26 2.05
CA TRP A 222 -19.80 3.36 1.01
C TRP A 222 -18.27 3.36 0.96
N ALA A 223 -17.64 4.50 1.26
CA ALA A 223 -16.18 4.57 1.37
C ALA A 223 -15.66 3.71 2.53
N PHE A 224 -16.34 3.75 3.69
CA PHE A 224 -16.02 2.89 4.83
C PHE A 224 -16.14 1.42 4.46
N GLY A 225 -17.24 0.99 3.86
CA GLY A 225 -17.42 -0.41 3.44
C GLY A 225 -16.45 -0.88 2.34
N LEU A 226 -15.79 0.02 1.61
CA LEU A 226 -14.81 -0.35 0.59
C LEU A 226 -13.41 -0.62 1.19
N VAL A 227 -13.10 -0.04 2.35
CA VAL A 227 -11.76 -0.10 2.96
C VAL A 227 -11.74 -0.82 4.32
N ALA A 228 -12.91 -1.14 4.87
CA ALA A 228 -13.08 -1.96 6.07
C ALA A 228 -13.01 -3.44 5.72
#